data_AF-R0KKR1-F1
#
_entry.id   AF-R0KKR1-F1
#
_cell.length_a   1.000
_cell.length_b   1.000
_cell.length_c   1.000
_cell.angle_alpha   90.00
_cell.angle_beta   90.00
_cell.angle_gamma   90.00
#
_symmetry.space_group_name_H-M   'P 1'
#
loop_
_entity.id
_entity.type
_entity.pdbx_description
1 polymer ?
#
loop_
_entity_poly.entity_id
_entity_poly.type
_entity_poly.pdbx_seq_one_letter_code
_entity_poly.pdbx_strand_id
1 'polypeptide(L)'
;MDPQERQRVPVGKRTKAHYKLEFTNGLPPGTDSVEQLDKNPRLPRPPASPKRPLPDLPPVSERKGHWLGKYLDQLDPETEYDHIIRVQSFHRNSVFMTALGYACVFVWLTTTPAGSAAIHGGKVIRRGHQRFYETQLFNFHWVYHGSGSEKTKEYVEKINQMHAIVWKRTPGAFTQAWDAQSAIILLSSYESLLRKMFGTKNDIHPQLKKAWPEWGERLTAWFKAEPVDGVPQTFGINYPRNWDEIVQFGQWLIDFDMDKQRSEEDRIKGHETAEAFIHQFSDLWFPRCLQFLGRAVVLTCLPKKIRVKQQLGDPNPILEFCIRHAFRLGMNYGDSLPDPVMAEFEDFYHELEQQDMSQIDAINAASRDAQDLFIKRTVLFGVFFVVSVVLALRYGASK
;
A
#
# COMPACT_ATOMS: atom_id res chain seq x y z
N MET A 1 28.40 -0.10 4.04
CA MET A 1 29.09 -1.41 3.90
C MET A 1 28.85 -1.86 2.48
N ASP A 2 29.92 -2.18 1.76
CA ASP A 2 29.83 -2.60 0.38
C ASP A 2 28.90 -3.84 0.24
N PRO A 3 28.03 -3.92 -0.79
CA PRO A 3 27.13 -5.06 -0.96
C PRO A 3 27.81 -6.43 -1.00
N GLN A 4 29.03 -6.52 -1.54
CA GLN A 4 29.78 -7.78 -1.59
C GLN A 4 30.29 -8.18 -0.20
N GLU A 5 30.70 -7.20 0.61
CA GLU A 5 31.07 -7.44 2.00
C GLU A 5 29.86 -7.92 2.82
N ARG A 6 28.68 -7.32 2.59
CA ARG A 6 27.44 -7.72 3.28
C ARG A 6 27.11 -9.19 3.08
N GLN A 7 27.24 -9.70 1.86
CA GLN A 7 26.95 -11.09 1.54
C GLN A 7 27.85 -12.09 2.32
N ARG A 8 29.05 -11.65 2.74
CA ARG A 8 29.99 -12.50 3.49
C ARG A 8 29.70 -12.55 4.98
N VAL A 9 28.85 -11.66 5.51
CA VAL A 9 28.50 -11.62 6.94
C VAL A 9 27.42 -12.65 7.25
N PRO A 10 27.71 -13.71 8.04
CA PRO A 10 26.71 -14.69 8.43
C PRO A 10 25.54 -14.04 9.16
N VAL A 11 24.31 -14.53 8.97
CA VAL A 11 23.08 -13.96 9.56
C VAL A 11 23.22 -13.69 11.06
N GLY A 12 23.77 -14.64 11.83
CA GLY A 12 23.97 -14.51 13.28
C GLY A 12 25.07 -13.53 13.71
N LYS A 13 25.82 -12.94 12.77
CA LYS A 13 26.86 -11.93 13.01
C LYS A 13 26.51 -10.56 12.44
N ARG A 14 25.32 -10.39 11.86
CA ARG A 14 24.88 -9.10 11.30
C ARG A 14 24.65 -8.10 12.43
N THR A 15 25.01 -6.84 12.18
CA THR A 15 24.88 -5.72 13.12
C THR A 15 23.90 -4.69 12.55
N LYS A 16 23.55 -3.67 13.34
CA LYS A 16 22.64 -2.58 12.92
C LYS A 16 23.12 -1.80 11.69
N ALA A 17 24.43 -1.77 11.46
CA ALA A 17 25.02 -1.13 10.30
C ALA A 17 24.88 -1.96 9.00
N HIS A 18 24.41 -3.21 9.09
CA HIS A 18 24.36 -4.13 7.96
C HIS A 18 23.44 -3.66 6.83
N TYR A 19 22.35 -2.96 7.13
CA TYR A 19 21.44 -2.42 6.11
C TYR A 19 21.54 -0.90 5.95
N LYS A 20 22.55 -0.24 6.55
CA LYS A 20 22.76 1.20 6.39
C LYS A 20 23.06 1.52 4.93
N LEU A 21 22.27 2.43 4.35
CA LEU A 21 22.47 2.89 2.97
C LEU A 21 23.64 3.87 2.90
N GLU A 22 24.32 3.88 1.77
CA GLU A 22 25.34 4.87 1.46
C GLU A 22 24.73 5.98 0.59
N PHE A 23 24.45 7.12 1.21
CA PHE A 23 23.92 8.31 0.53
C PHE A 23 25.04 9.01 -0.24
N THR A 24 25.43 8.45 -1.39
CA THR A 24 26.41 9.05 -2.31
C THR A 24 25.76 10.02 -3.30
N ASN A 25 24.44 9.89 -3.52
CA ASN A 25 23.65 10.77 -4.38
C ASN A 25 22.18 10.83 -3.91
N GLY A 26 21.77 11.99 -3.40
CA GLY A 26 20.37 12.27 -3.06
C GLY A 26 19.95 11.71 -1.71
N LEU A 27 19.61 12.63 -0.80
CA LEU A 27 19.03 12.32 0.49
C LEU A 27 17.51 12.14 0.38
N PRO A 28 16.89 11.39 1.29
CA PRO A 28 15.43 11.37 1.35
C PRO A 28 14.92 12.80 1.58
N PRO A 29 13.86 13.23 0.86
CA PRO A 29 13.29 14.56 1.04
C PRO A 29 12.93 14.82 2.49
N GLY A 30 13.19 16.05 2.91
CA GLY A 30 13.14 16.41 4.32
C GLY A 30 14.45 16.25 5.08
N THR A 31 15.54 15.93 4.38
CA THR A 31 16.90 16.04 4.90
C THR A 31 17.81 16.74 3.88
N ASP A 32 18.52 17.75 4.35
CA ASP A 32 19.39 18.65 3.60
C ASP A 32 20.85 18.16 3.60
N SER A 33 21.26 17.39 4.61
CA SER A 33 22.60 16.81 4.72
C SER A 33 22.63 15.46 5.44
N VAL A 34 23.68 14.66 5.21
CA VAL A 34 23.93 13.40 5.96
C VAL A 34 24.10 13.69 7.45
N GLU A 35 24.71 14.83 7.81
CA GLU A 35 24.84 15.23 9.20
C GLU A 35 23.50 15.56 9.86
N GLN A 36 22.58 16.21 9.13
CA GLN A 36 21.21 16.41 9.61
C GLN A 36 20.48 15.07 9.78
N LEU A 37 20.65 14.14 8.84
CA LEU A 37 20.06 12.80 8.95
C LEU A 37 20.57 12.04 10.18
N ASP A 38 21.89 12.03 10.41
CA ASP A 38 22.54 11.19 11.43
C ASP A 38 22.62 11.85 12.82
N LYS A 39 22.80 13.18 12.91
CA LYS A 39 23.07 13.87 14.19
C LYS A 39 22.01 14.88 14.60
N ASN A 40 21.40 15.57 13.64
CA ASN A 40 20.47 16.68 13.91
C ASN A 40 19.13 16.49 13.18
N PRO A 41 18.41 15.38 13.41
CA PRO A 41 17.20 15.09 12.66
C PRO A 41 16.09 16.09 13.01
N ARG A 42 15.27 16.45 12.01
CA ARG A 42 14.05 17.25 12.22
C ARG A 42 13.10 16.45 13.11
N LEU A 43 12.81 16.96 14.30
CA LEU A 43 11.88 16.31 15.22
C LEU A 43 10.42 16.46 14.76
N PRO A 44 9.52 15.55 15.13
CA PRO A 44 8.09 15.72 14.88
C PRO A 44 7.61 17.07 15.40
N ARG A 45 6.76 17.78 14.63
CA ARG A 45 6.10 19.02 15.13
C ARG A 45 5.29 18.72 16.40
N PRO A 46 4.94 19.68 17.25
CA PRO A 46 3.81 19.51 18.17
C PRO A 46 2.49 19.45 17.37
N PRO A 47 1.46 18.73 17.84
CA PRO A 47 0.15 18.76 17.20
C PRO A 47 -0.43 20.18 17.27
N ALA A 48 -1.06 20.63 16.18
CA ALA A 48 -1.76 21.90 16.16
C ALA A 48 -2.98 21.85 17.10
N SER A 49 -3.28 22.97 17.75
CA SER A 49 -4.48 23.07 18.61
C SER A 49 -5.72 23.30 17.76
N PRO A 50 -6.83 22.59 18.00
CA PRO A 50 -8.08 22.83 17.30
C PRO A 50 -8.50 24.30 17.39
N LYS A 51 -8.78 24.91 16.23
CA LYS A 51 -9.21 26.32 16.16
C LYS A 51 -10.71 26.49 16.44
N ARG A 52 -11.48 25.41 16.31
CA ARG A 52 -12.93 25.34 16.47
C ARG A 52 -13.38 23.90 16.74
N PRO A 53 -14.65 23.67 17.13
CA PRO A 53 -15.26 22.35 17.09
C PRO A 53 -15.29 21.79 15.66
N LEU A 54 -15.12 20.47 15.54
CA LEU A 54 -15.21 19.77 14.26
C LEU A 54 -16.63 19.92 13.69
N PRO A 55 -16.80 20.33 12.42
CA PRO A 55 -18.11 20.37 11.78
C PRO A 55 -18.73 18.97 11.68
N ASP A 56 -20.01 18.84 11.99
CA ASP A 56 -20.75 17.60 11.76
C ASP A 56 -20.82 17.27 10.27
N LEU A 57 -20.89 15.97 9.95
CA LEU A 57 -21.21 15.54 8.60
C LEU A 57 -22.62 16.02 8.24
N PRO A 58 -22.87 16.43 6.98
CA PRO A 58 -24.21 16.73 6.52
C PRO A 58 -25.17 15.55 6.78
N PRO A 59 -26.43 15.80 7.16
CA PRO A 59 -27.44 14.75 7.28
C PRO A 59 -27.53 13.93 5.98
N VAL A 60 -27.84 12.63 6.10
CA VAL A 60 -27.94 11.70 4.95
C VAL A 60 -28.85 12.25 3.85
N SER A 61 -29.97 12.90 4.21
CA SER A 61 -30.92 13.52 3.28
C SER A 61 -30.34 14.70 2.47
N GLU A 62 -29.25 15.30 2.93
CA GLU A 62 -28.58 16.45 2.31
C GLU A 62 -27.33 16.06 1.49
N ARG A 63 -26.86 14.82 1.63
CA ARG A 63 -25.71 14.28 0.88
C ARG A 63 -26.09 13.98 -0.57
N LYS A 64 -26.01 14.99 -1.44
CA LYS A 64 -26.38 14.90 -2.86
C LYS A 64 -25.27 15.37 -3.79
N GLY A 65 -25.11 14.70 -4.92
CA GLY A 65 -24.09 15.03 -5.92
C GLY A 65 -22.68 14.92 -5.34
N HIS A 66 -21.83 15.90 -5.61
CA HIS A 66 -20.46 15.97 -5.07
C HIS A 66 -20.41 16.66 -3.68
N TRP A 67 -21.11 16.09 -2.70
CA TRP A 67 -21.22 16.66 -1.35
C TRP A 67 -19.92 16.53 -0.54
N LEU A 68 -19.14 15.47 -0.74
CA LEU A 68 -17.94 15.16 0.02
C LEU A 68 -16.86 16.21 -0.22
N GLY A 69 -16.59 16.58 -1.47
CA GLY A 69 -15.62 17.65 -1.79
C GLY A 69 -16.00 18.98 -1.11
N LYS A 70 -17.28 19.37 -1.22
CA LYS A 70 -17.81 20.57 -0.56
C LYS A 70 -17.68 20.53 0.96
N TYR A 71 -17.79 19.35 1.55
CA TYR A 71 -17.59 19.17 2.99
C TYR A 71 -16.11 19.26 3.36
N LEU A 72 -15.23 18.58 2.63
CA LEU A 72 -13.78 18.62 2.85
C LEU A 72 -13.24 20.05 2.72
N ASP A 73 -13.74 20.84 1.77
CA ASP A 73 -13.37 22.25 1.59
C ASP A 73 -13.65 23.13 2.81
N GLN A 74 -14.56 22.72 3.70
CA GLN A 74 -14.87 23.44 4.93
C GLN A 74 -13.90 23.11 6.06
N LEU A 75 -13.09 22.06 5.94
CA LEU A 75 -12.22 21.57 7.00
C LEU A 75 -10.84 22.25 6.98
N ASP A 76 -10.25 22.42 8.17
CA ASP A 76 -8.89 22.92 8.35
C ASP A 76 -7.90 21.74 8.32
N PRO A 77 -7.07 21.59 7.26
CA PRO A 77 -6.14 20.47 7.17
C PRO A 77 -5.01 20.49 8.20
N GLU A 78 -4.78 21.60 8.91
CA GLU A 78 -3.77 21.65 9.97
C GLU A 78 -4.25 21.02 11.28
N THR A 79 -5.56 21.10 11.57
CA THR A 79 -6.13 20.69 12.86
C THR A 79 -7.18 19.60 12.75
N GLU A 80 -7.79 19.41 11.58
CA GLU A 80 -8.90 18.49 11.30
C GLU A 80 -8.47 17.38 10.31
N TYR A 81 -7.15 17.18 10.13
CA TYR A 81 -6.59 16.19 9.20
C TYR A 81 -7.09 14.76 9.46
N ASP A 82 -7.24 14.33 10.72
CA ASP A 82 -7.75 12.99 11.06
C ASP A 82 -9.15 12.78 10.47
N HIS A 83 -9.99 13.82 10.52
CA HIS A 83 -11.34 13.76 9.97
C HIS A 83 -11.35 13.79 8.45
N ILE A 84 -10.51 14.62 7.82
CA ILE A 84 -10.34 14.64 6.36
C ILE A 84 -9.95 13.26 5.85
N ILE A 85 -8.93 12.64 6.46
CA ILE A 85 -8.46 11.30 6.07
C ILE A 85 -9.55 10.25 6.33
N ARG A 86 -10.22 10.28 7.48
CA ARG A 86 -11.31 9.35 7.82
C ARG A 86 -12.44 9.41 6.80
N VAL A 87 -13.02 10.58 6.62
CA VAL A 87 -14.24 10.74 5.80
C VAL A 87 -13.93 10.37 4.34
N GLN A 88 -12.82 10.85 3.79
CA GLN A 88 -12.41 10.45 2.43
C GLN A 88 -12.23 8.93 2.33
N SER A 89 -11.45 8.34 3.25
CA SER A 89 -11.08 6.93 3.16
C SER A 89 -12.30 6.04 3.21
N PHE A 90 -13.27 6.33 4.07
CA PHE A 90 -14.44 5.47 4.23
C PHE A 90 -15.56 5.70 3.20
N HIS A 91 -15.58 6.84 2.51
CA HIS A 91 -16.57 7.11 1.45
C HIS A 91 -16.06 6.84 0.04
N ARG A 92 -14.75 6.87 -0.22
CA ARG A 92 -14.21 6.78 -1.60
C ARG A 92 -13.32 5.58 -1.86
N ASN A 93 -12.79 4.91 -0.84
CA ASN A 93 -11.99 3.71 -1.08
C ASN A 93 -12.85 2.50 -1.42
N SER A 94 -12.21 1.54 -2.08
CA SER A 94 -12.75 0.20 -2.29
C SER A 94 -11.75 -0.85 -1.85
N VAL A 95 -12.25 -2.04 -1.50
CA VAL A 95 -11.40 -3.18 -1.12
C VAL A 95 -10.44 -3.54 -2.25
N PHE A 96 -10.90 -3.46 -3.51
CA PHE A 96 -10.06 -3.73 -4.69
C PHE A 96 -8.89 -2.76 -4.81
N MET A 97 -9.17 -1.45 -4.76
CA MET A 97 -8.12 -0.42 -4.86
C MET A 97 -7.16 -0.48 -3.67
N THR A 98 -7.66 -0.81 -2.48
CA THR A 98 -6.85 -1.01 -1.27
C THR A 98 -5.92 -2.22 -1.41
N ALA A 99 -6.40 -3.34 -1.93
CA ALA A 99 -5.59 -4.53 -2.19
C ALA A 99 -4.54 -4.30 -3.27
N LEU A 100 -4.91 -3.59 -4.35
CA LEU A 100 -3.98 -3.21 -5.42
C LEU A 100 -2.88 -2.28 -4.89
N GLY A 101 -3.27 -1.25 -4.14
CA GLY A 101 -2.33 -0.33 -3.50
C GLY A 101 -1.40 -1.03 -2.53
N TYR A 102 -1.93 -1.92 -1.68
CA TYR A 102 -1.13 -2.75 -0.79
C TYR A 102 -0.09 -3.57 -1.55
N ALA A 103 -0.48 -4.30 -2.60
CA ALA A 103 0.45 -5.11 -3.38
C ALA A 103 1.55 -4.24 -4.00
N CYS A 104 1.19 -3.13 -4.65
CA CYS A 104 2.15 -2.24 -5.30
C CYS A 104 3.09 -1.54 -4.31
N VAL A 105 2.57 -1.01 -3.20
CA VAL A 105 3.37 -0.35 -2.16
C VAL A 105 4.36 -1.34 -1.55
N PHE A 106 3.93 -2.56 -1.22
CA PHE A 106 4.85 -3.54 -0.63
C PHE A 106 5.91 -4.05 -1.62
N VAL A 107 5.57 -4.23 -2.90
CA VAL A 107 6.57 -4.51 -3.95
C VAL A 107 7.64 -3.41 -4.02
N TRP A 108 7.24 -2.16 -3.77
CA TRP A 108 8.16 -1.04 -3.74
C TRP A 108 9.02 -1.05 -2.48
N LEU A 109 8.44 -1.23 -1.30
CA LEU A 109 9.18 -1.26 -0.02
C LEU A 109 10.27 -2.34 0.01
N THR A 110 10.02 -3.48 -0.64
CA THR A 110 10.98 -4.59 -0.72
C THR A 110 12.08 -4.36 -1.76
N THR A 111 12.16 -3.18 -2.40
CA THR A 111 13.31 -2.80 -3.22
C THR A 111 14.51 -2.36 -2.38
N THR A 112 14.29 -2.08 -1.10
CA THR A 112 15.34 -1.71 -0.15
C THR A 112 15.97 -2.98 0.45
N PRO A 113 17.27 -2.98 0.81
CA PRO A 113 17.89 -4.09 1.53
C PRO A 113 17.19 -4.41 2.86
N ALA A 114 16.90 -3.38 3.66
CA ALA A 114 16.23 -3.54 4.96
C ALA A 114 14.80 -4.07 4.79
N GLY A 115 14.03 -3.49 3.87
CA GLY A 115 12.65 -3.88 3.61
C GLY A 115 12.52 -5.29 3.05
N SER A 116 13.39 -5.69 2.12
CA SER A 116 13.39 -7.07 1.62
C SER A 116 13.73 -8.06 2.74
N ALA A 117 14.72 -7.77 3.57
CA ALA A 117 15.10 -8.65 4.67
C ALA A 117 14.06 -8.71 5.81
N ALA A 118 13.37 -7.61 6.10
CA ALA A 118 12.35 -7.53 7.15
C ALA A 118 11.07 -8.29 6.79
N ILE A 119 10.70 -8.29 5.50
CA ILE A 119 9.42 -8.84 5.03
C ILE A 119 9.59 -10.25 4.48
N HIS A 120 10.77 -10.58 3.92
CA HIS A 120 11.02 -11.88 3.32
C HIS A 120 10.81 -13.02 4.32
N GLY A 121 10.16 -14.08 3.84
CA GLY A 121 9.69 -15.17 4.68
C GLY A 121 8.40 -14.82 5.46
N GLY A 122 8.06 -15.62 6.45
CA GLY A 122 6.90 -15.36 7.31
C GLY A 122 5.54 -15.46 6.60
N LYS A 123 4.60 -14.56 6.97
CA LYS A 123 3.19 -14.64 6.55
C LYS A 123 2.99 -14.30 5.07
N VAL A 124 3.79 -13.43 4.45
CA VAL A 124 3.55 -13.05 3.04
C VAL A 124 3.62 -14.26 2.09
N ILE A 125 4.52 -15.21 2.37
CA ILE A 125 4.71 -16.41 1.55
C ILE A 125 3.67 -17.49 1.87
N ARG A 126 3.32 -17.67 3.15
CA ARG A 126 2.53 -18.83 3.62
C ARG A 126 1.07 -18.52 3.93
N ARG A 127 0.76 -17.27 4.21
CA ARG A 127 -0.50 -16.74 4.76
C ARG A 127 -0.78 -15.33 4.23
N GLY A 128 -0.71 -15.20 2.91
CA GLY A 128 -0.72 -13.92 2.23
C GLY A 128 -2.00 -13.12 2.48
N HIS A 129 -3.16 -13.80 2.50
CA HIS A 129 -4.44 -13.13 2.76
C HIS A 129 -4.55 -12.72 4.22
N GLN A 130 -4.19 -13.60 5.18
CA GLN A 130 -4.15 -13.22 6.59
C GLN A 130 -3.27 -11.98 6.80
N ARG A 131 -2.06 -11.94 6.20
CA ARG A 131 -1.18 -10.76 6.31
C ARG A 131 -1.86 -9.49 5.75
N PHE A 132 -2.51 -9.59 4.59
CA PHE A 132 -3.20 -8.47 3.97
C PHE A 132 -4.28 -7.91 4.91
N TYR A 133 -5.22 -8.74 5.35
CA TYR A 133 -6.34 -8.27 6.17
C TYR A 133 -5.90 -7.80 7.56
N GLU A 134 -4.92 -8.45 8.21
CA GLU A 134 -4.34 -7.93 9.45
C GLU A 134 -3.71 -6.55 9.25
N THR A 135 -2.97 -6.35 8.16
CA THR A 135 -2.35 -5.05 7.87
C THR A 135 -3.43 -3.99 7.62
N GLN A 136 -4.48 -4.32 6.87
CA GLN A 136 -5.58 -3.38 6.63
C GLN A 136 -6.36 -3.06 7.89
N LEU A 137 -6.57 -4.02 8.78
CA LEU A 137 -7.24 -3.79 10.05
C LEU A 137 -6.47 -2.76 10.90
N PHE A 138 -5.14 -2.87 10.98
CA PHE A 138 -4.32 -1.85 11.65
C PHE A 138 -4.42 -0.48 10.96
N ASN A 139 -4.34 -0.43 9.63
CA ASN A 139 -4.52 0.82 8.89
C ASN A 139 -5.87 1.46 9.20
N PHE A 140 -6.96 0.68 9.22
CA PHE A 140 -8.29 1.18 9.53
C PHE A 140 -8.43 1.66 10.96
N HIS A 141 -7.84 0.98 11.94
CA HIS A 141 -7.83 1.51 13.30
C HIS A 141 -7.18 2.89 13.38
N TRP A 142 -6.11 3.16 12.62
CA TRP A 142 -5.45 4.47 12.61
C TRP A 142 -6.30 5.54 11.94
N VAL A 143 -6.96 5.18 10.83
CA VAL A 143 -7.84 6.10 10.09
C VAL A 143 -9.14 6.38 10.86
N TYR A 144 -9.74 5.37 11.48
CA TYR A 144 -11.01 5.47 12.20
C TYR A 144 -10.89 6.27 13.48
N HIS A 145 -9.88 5.95 14.31
CA HIS A 145 -9.70 6.62 15.60
C HIS A 145 -8.89 7.91 15.51
N GLY A 146 -8.13 8.12 14.43
CA GLY A 146 -7.26 9.28 14.23
C GLY A 146 -5.84 9.06 14.74
N SER A 147 -4.87 9.60 14.02
CA SER A 147 -3.42 9.42 14.18
C SER A 147 -2.88 9.83 15.56
N GLY A 148 -3.58 10.71 16.29
CA GLY A 148 -3.20 11.16 17.63
C GLY A 148 -3.91 10.44 18.79
N SER A 149 -4.88 9.58 18.53
CA SER A 149 -5.75 9.01 19.57
C SER A 149 -5.04 7.98 20.45
N GLU A 150 -5.46 7.86 21.72
CA GLU A 150 -4.97 6.80 22.62
C GLU A 150 -5.20 5.40 22.03
N LYS A 151 -6.34 5.22 21.37
CA LYS A 151 -6.67 3.94 20.74
C LYS A 151 -5.70 3.58 19.62
N THR A 152 -5.36 4.55 18.77
CA THR A 152 -4.32 4.36 17.75
C THR A 152 -2.96 4.05 18.37
N LYS A 153 -2.58 4.71 19.47
CA LYS A 153 -1.32 4.40 20.19
C LYS A 153 -1.28 2.97 20.71
N GLU A 154 -2.39 2.46 21.27
CA GLU A 154 -2.49 1.05 21.69
C GLU A 154 -2.22 0.09 20.53
N TYR A 155 -2.80 0.35 19.36
CA TYR A 155 -2.59 -0.48 18.17
C TYR A 155 -1.17 -0.35 17.61
N VAL A 156 -0.61 0.86 17.58
CA VAL A 156 0.79 1.08 17.17
C VAL A 156 1.75 0.34 18.09
N GLU A 157 1.48 0.27 19.40
CA GLU A 157 2.35 -0.47 20.31
C GLU A 157 2.37 -1.98 20.01
N LYS A 158 1.25 -2.57 19.56
CA LYS A 158 1.24 -3.95 19.05
C LYS A 158 2.14 -4.10 17.83
N ILE A 159 2.15 -3.12 16.92
CA ILE A 159 3.07 -3.13 15.78
C ILE A 159 4.52 -2.96 16.23
N ASN A 160 4.80 -2.06 17.18
CA ASN A 160 6.14 -1.86 17.72
C ASN A 160 6.71 -3.17 18.29
N GLN A 161 5.89 -3.96 18.99
CA GLN A 161 6.27 -5.28 19.48
C GLN A 161 6.59 -6.25 18.34
N MET A 162 5.80 -6.25 17.26
CA MET A 162 6.07 -7.06 16.07
C MET A 162 7.35 -6.62 15.35
N HIS A 163 7.55 -5.33 15.12
CA HIS A 163 8.78 -4.78 14.54
C HIS A 163 9.99 -5.12 15.41
N ALA A 164 9.85 -5.11 16.73
CA ALA A 164 10.91 -5.51 17.64
C ALA A 164 11.30 -6.97 17.53
N ILE A 165 10.35 -7.87 17.26
CA ILE A 165 10.65 -9.27 16.95
C ILE A 165 11.41 -9.37 15.63
N VAL A 166 11.03 -8.57 14.63
CA VAL A 166 11.69 -8.56 13.31
C VAL A 166 13.13 -8.07 13.41
N TRP A 167 13.38 -6.88 13.96
CA TRP A 167 14.76 -6.35 14.02
C TRP A 167 15.68 -7.17 14.94
N LYS A 168 15.15 -7.89 15.94
CA LYS A 168 15.97 -8.83 16.73
C LYS A 168 16.46 -10.02 15.90
N ARG A 169 15.71 -10.42 14.87
CA ARG A 169 16.08 -11.51 13.94
C ARG A 169 16.84 -11.01 12.72
N THR A 170 16.61 -9.75 12.36
CA THR A 170 17.20 -9.06 11.21
C THR A 170 17.78 -7.71 11.68
N PRO A 171 18.91 -7.71 12.43
CA PRO A 171 19.50 -6.46 12.92
C PRO A 171 19.81 -5.48 11.79
N GLY A 172 19.48 -4.21 11.99
CA GLY A 172 19.59 -3.15 10.99
C GLY A 172 18.30 -2.89 10.21
N ALA A 173 17.35 -3.82 10.21
CA ALA A 173 16.00 -3.53 9.71
C ALA A 173 15.33 -2.52 10.64
N PHE A 174 14.67 -1.51 10.05
CA PHE A 174 13.98 -0.45 10.82
C PHE A 174 14.90 0.39 11.71
N THR A 175 16.21 0.40 11.46
CA THR A 175 17.13 1.35 12.12
C THR A 175 16.95 2.76 11.55
N GLN A 176 16.63 2.89 10.26
CA GLN A 176 16.44 4.19 9.63
C GLN A 176 14.97 4.58 9.64
N ALA A 177 14.65 5.79 10.10
CA ALA A 177 13.26 6.24 10.22
C ALA A 177 12.49 6.15 8.90
N TRP A 178 13.15 6.51 7.80
CA TRP A 178 12.55 6.53 6.47
C TRP A 178 12.09 5.14 5.99
N ASP A 179 12.65 4.03 6.51
CA ASP A 179 12.25 2.66 6.13
C ASP A 179 10.76 2.42 6.38
N ALA A 180 10.28 2.79 7.56
CA ALA A 180 8.89 2.60 7.95
C ALA A 180 8.00 3.76 7.50
N GLN A 181 8.52 5.00 7.46
CA GLN A 181 7.79 6.13 6.90
C GLN A 181 7.40 5.88 5.45
N SER A 182 8.26 5.20 4.69
CA SER A 182 8.02 4.86 3.28
C SER A 182 6.66 4.20 3.09
N ALA A 183 6.22 3.33 4.00
CA ALA A 183 4.92 2.67 3.87
C ALA A 183 3.75 3.67 3.91
N ILE A 184 3.81 4.62 4.85
CA ILE A 184 2.78 5.66 5.02
C ILE A 184 2.85 6.70 3.90
N ILE A 185 4.06 7.14 3.53
CA ILE A 185 4.28 8.10 2.45
C ILE A 185 3.78 7.52 1.12
N LEU A 186 4.11 6.27 0.81
CA LEU A 186 3.64 5.62 -0.40
C LEU A 186 2.13 5.42 -0.37
N LEU A 187 1.55 4.97 0.76
CA LEU A 187 0.09 4.85 0.89
C LEU A 187 -0.62 6.18 0.62
N SER A 188 -0.12 7.29 1.17
CA SER A 188 -0.71 8.62 0.99
C SER A 188 -0.62 9.14 -0.45
N SER A 189 0.42 8.78 -1.19
CA SER A 189 0.74 9.33 -2.52
C SER A 189 0.35 8.42 -3.68
N TYR A 190 0.05 7.15 -3.42
CA TYR A 190 -0.14 6.13 -4.44
C TYR A 190 -1.31 6.43 -5.38
N GLU A 191 -2.46 6.88 -4.88
CA GLU A 191 -3.58 7.23 -5.75
C GLU A 191 -3.21 8.37 -6.72
N SER A 192 -2.54 9.42 -6.23
CA SER A 192 -2.07 10.53 -7.07
C SER A 192 -1.06 10.05 -8.12
N LEU A 193 -0.17 9.13 -7.74
CA LEU A 193 0.78 8.52 -8.67
C LEU A 193 0.06 7.73 -9.77
N LEU A 194 -0.92 6.89 -9.43
CA LEU A 194 -1.71 6.14 -10.41
C LEU A 194 -2.49 7.06 -11.36
N ARG A 195 -3.16 8.08 -10.81
CA ARG A 195 -3.88 9.10 -11.57
C ARG A 195 -2.99 9.76 -12.61
N LYS A 196 -1.77 10.16 -12.22
CA LYS A 196 -0.75 10.70 -13.13
C LYS A 196 -0.26 9.66 -14.14
N MET A 197 0.05 8.44 -13.71
CA MET A 197 0.52 7.35 -14.59
C MET A 197 -0.48 7.01 -15.68
N PHE A 198 -1.79 7.13 -15.42
CA PHE A 198 -2.85 6.83 -16.37
C PHE A 198 -3.43 8.05 -17.08
N GLY A 199 -2.98 9.27 -16.73
CA GLY A 199 -3.46 10.51 -17.34
C GLY A 199 -4.94 10.77 -17.07
N THR A 200 -5.37 10.60 -15.82
CA THR A 200 -6.72 10.99 -15.38
C THR A 200 -6.86 12.52 -15.41
N LYS A 201 -8.10 13.01 -15.49
CA LYS A 201 -8.39 14.45 -15.56
C LYS A 201 -8.13 15.13 -14.21
N ASN A 202 -8.55 14.47 -13.13
CA ASN A 202 -8.44 15.00 -11.78
C ASN A 202 -7.39 14.22 -10.99
N ASP A 203 -6.69 14.95 -10.14
CA ASP A 203 -5.86 14.40 -9.06
C ASP A 203 -6.70 14.26 -7.78
N ILE A 204 -6.11 13.74 -6.71
CA ILE A 204 -6.78 13.67 -5.40
C ILE A 204 -7.12 15.07 -4.86
N HIS A 205 -8.11 15.13 -3.96
CA HIS A 205 -8.63 16.38 -3.39
C HIS A 205 -7.52 17.24 -2.74
N PRO A 206 -7.51 18.57 -2.94
CA PRO A 206 -6.48 19.44 -2.35
C PRO A 206 -6.37 19.37 -0.83
N GLN A 207 -7.49 19.22 -0.12
CA GLN A 207 -7.49 19.07 1.34
C GLN A 207 -6.82 17.79 1.81
N LEU A 208 -6.92 16.69 1.06
CA LEU A 208 -6.19 15.45 1.36
C LEU A 208 -4.69 15.67 1.27
N LYS A 209 -4.24 16.34 0.20
CA LYS A 209 -2.81 16.65 0.01
C LYS A 209 -2.22 17.43 1.18
N LYS A 210 -3.01 18.34 1.76
CA LYS A 210 -2.60 19.14 2.93
C LYS A 210 -2.71 18.36 4.25
N ALA A 211 -3.69 17.48 4.39
CA ALA A 211 -3.90 16.66 5.59
C ALA A 211 -2.86 15.54 5.74
N TRP A 212 -2.41 14.93 4.64
CA TRP A 212 -1.49 13.78 4.67
C TRP A 212 -0.18 14.02 5.42
N PRO A 213 0.55 15.15 5.20
CA PRO A 213 1.76 15.45 5.96
C PRO A 213 1.54 15.51 7.48
N GLU A 214 0.45 16.15 7.92
CA GLU A 214 0.11 16.22 9.35
C GLU A 214 -0.20 14.83 9.91
N TRP A 215 -1.15 14.14 9.27
CA TRP A 215 -1.62 12.82 9.69
C TRP A 215 -0.48 11.80 9.75
N GLY A 216 0.33 11.74 8.70
CA GLY A 216 1.43 10.79 8.58
C GLY A 216 2.55 11.07 9.58
N GLU A 217 2.90 12.33 9.82
CA GLU A 217 3.88 12.71 10.83
C GLU A 217 3.40 12.31 12.23
N ARG A 218 2.13 12.61 12.58
CA ARG A 218 1.55 12.24 13.87
C ARG A 218 1.57 10.74 14.08
N LEU A 219 1.12 9.98 13.08
CA LEU A 219 1.05 8.53 13.16
C LEU A 219 2.44 7.92 13.32
N THR A 220 3.39 8.31 12.46
CA THR A 220 4.75 7.76 12.48
C THR A 220 5.54 8.12 13.73
N ALA A 221 5.20 9.22 14.41
CA ALA A 221 5.80 9.60 15.69
C ALA A 221 5.59 8.55 16.80
N TRP A 222 4.55 7.72 16.71
CA TRP A 222 4.28 6.65 17.69
C TRP A 222 5.06 5.36 17.42
N PHE A 223 5.57 5.20 16.20
CA PHE A 223 6.34 4.01 15.86
C PHE A 223 7.78 4.15 16.34
N LYS A 224 8.33 3.04 16.82
CA LYS A 224 9.68 2.96 17.36
C LYS A 224 10.61 2.34 16.32
N ALA A 225 11.77 2.94 16.14
CA ALA A 225 12.87 2.37 15.39
C ALA A 225 13.68 1.38 16.23
N GLU A 226 14.53 0.59 15.56
CA GLU A 226 15.53 -0.20 16.27
C GLU A 226 16.42 0.77 17.09
N PRO A 227 16.54 0.59 18.43
CA PRO A 227 17.31 1.52 19.25
C PRO A 227 18.77 1.58 18.81
N VAL A 228 19.38 2.77 18.75
CA VAL A 228 20.81 2.94 18.47
C VAL A 228 21.49 3.34 19.77
N ASP A 229 22.52 2.59 20.18
CA ASP A 229 23.24 2.79 21.46
C ASP A 229 22.33 2.87 22.70
N GLY A 230 21.22 2.12 22.68
CA GLY A 230 20.24 2.10 23.77
C GLY A 230 19.26 3.27 23.77
N VAL A 231 19.41 4.23 22.84
CA VAL A 231 18.51 5.38 22.70
C VAL A 231 17.32 5.02 21.81
N PRO A 232 16.08 5.10 22.32
CA PRO A 232 14.89 4.94 21.49
C PRO A 232 14.81 6.04 20.44
N GLN A 233 14.50 5.67 19.20
CA GLN A 233 14.21 6.61 18.12
C GLN A 233 12.78 6.39 17.64
N THR A 234 12.18 7.46 17.10
CA THR A 234 10.83 7.43 16.51
C THR A 234 10.92 7.51 14.99
N PHE A 235 9.99 6.87 14.29
CA PHE A 235 9.86 7.05 12.86
C PHE A 235 9.23 8.39 12.47
N GLY A 236 8.85 9.26 13.40
CA GLY A 236 8.36 10.60 13.06
C GLY A 236 9.48 11.59 12.67
N ILE A 237 10.75 11.27 12.94
CA ILE A 237 11.86 12.18 12.63
C ILE A 237 12.05 12.33 11.11
N ASN A 238 12.32 13.55 10.64
CA ASN A 238 12.50 13.87 9.22
C ASN A 238 11.27 13.58 8.32
N TYR A 239 10.08 13.32 8.88
CA TYR A 239 8.88 13.08 8.09
C TYR A 239 8.59 14.26 7.13
N PRO A 240 8.10 14.02 5.89
CA PRO A 240 7.71 15.06 4.95
C PRO A 240 6.76 16.12 5.54
N ARG A 241 7.06 17.41 5.33
CA ARG A 241 6.30 18.54 5.90
C ARG A 241 5.13 19.01 5.07
N ASN A 242 5.14 18.69 3.78
CA ASN A 242 4.13 19.12 2.83
C ASN A 242 3.96 18.04 1.75
N TRP A 243 2.93 18.23 0.92
CA TRP A 243 2.61 17.29 -0.15
C TRP A 243 3.74 17.11 -1.16
N ASP A 244 4.48 18.18 -1.46
CA ASP A 244 5.58 18.11 -2.42
C ASP A 244 6.73 17.26 -1.89
N GLU A 245 7.08 17.38 -0.61
CA GLU A 245 8.05 16.48 0.06
C GLU A 245 7.56 15.02 0.02
N ILE A 246 6.26 14.75 0.22
CA ILE A 246 5.69 13.39 0.10
C ILE A 246 5.89 12.83 -1.32
N VAL A 247 5.55 13.61 -2.35
CA VAL A 247 5.67 13.20 -3.76
C VAL A 247 7.13 13.01 -4.14
N GLN A 248 8.00 13.94 -3.74
CA GLN A 248 9.44 13.84 -3.96
C GLN A 248 10.02 12.61 -3.28
N PHE A 249 9.53 12.23 -2.09
CA PHE A 249 10.02 11.05 -1.38
C PHE A 249 9.65 9.77 -2.13
N GLY A 250 8.41 9.70 -2.64
CA GLY A 250 8.02 8.67 -3.58
C GLY A 250 8.99 8.64 -4.77
N GLN A 251 9.21 9.75 -5.45
CA GLN A 251 10.14 9.78 -6.59
C GLN A 251 11.57 9.35 -6.22
N TRP A 252 12.07 9.77 -5.04
CA TRP A 252 13.36 9.37 -4.51
C TRP A 252 13.48 7.84 -4.37
N LEU A 253 12.47 7.15 -3.82
CA LEU A 253 12.50 5.68 -3.75
C LEU A 253 12.53 5.00 -5.16
N ILE A 254 11.91 5.62 -6.17
CA ILE A 254 11.98 5.16 -7.57
C ILE A 254 13.36 5.37 -8.17
N ASP A 255 14.00 6.50 -7.90
CA ASP A 255 15.21 6.93 -8.59
C ASP A 255 16.51 6.56 -7.87
N PHE A 256 16.46 6.41 -6.55
CA PHE A 256 17.63 6.05 -5.76
C PHE A 256 18.17 4.69 -6.22
N ASP A 257 19.49 4.60 -6.31
CA ASP A 257 20.22 3.48 -6.89
C ASP A 257 20.30 2.30 -5.91
N MET A 258 19.12 1.75 -5.57
CA MET A 258 18.99 0.58 -4.69
C MET A 258 19.72 -0.63 -5.25
N ASP A 259 20.00 -0.69 -6.57
CA ASP A 259 20.78 -1.76 -7.16
C ASP A 259 22.23 -1.74 -6.69
N LYS A 260 22.85 -0.56 -6.58
CA LYS A 260 24.18 -0.43 -5.94
C LYS A 260 24.16 -0.70 -4.44
N GLN A 261 23.00 -0.63 -3.81
CA GLN A 261 22.86 -0.83 -2.36
C GLN A 261 22.45 -2.24 -1.97
N ARG A 262 22.16 -3.14 -2.91
CA ARG A 262 21.68 -4.49 -2.61
C ARG A 262 22.74 -5.54 -2.87
N SER A 263 22.89 -6.46 -1.93
CA SER A 263 23.58 -7.72 -2.18
C SER A 263 22.72 -8.64 -3.04
N GLU A 264 23.29 -9.74 -3.53
CA GLU A 264 22.51 -10.72 -4.30
C GLU A 264 21.39 -11.37 -3.46
N GLU A 265 21.67 -11.64 -2.19
CA GLU A 265 20.66 -12.12 -1.23
C GLU A 265 19.48 -11.13 -1.14
N ASP A 266 19.75 -9.83 -1.04
CA ASP A 266 18.70 -8.81 -0.94
C ASP A 266 17.83 -8.75 -2.20
N ARG A 267 18.41 -8.98 -3.39
CA ARG A 267 17.69 -9.01 -4.67
C ARG A 267 16.76 -10.21 -4.75
N ILE A 268 17.25 -11.40 -4.39
CA ILE A 268 16.43 -12.64 -4.36
C ILE A 268 15.26 -12.47 -3.40
N LYS A 269 15.53 -11.99 -2.18
CA LYS A 269 14.49 -11.74 -1.17
C LYS A 269 13.45 -10.73 -1.65
N GLY A 270 13.90 -9.65 -2.28
CA GLY A 270 13.02 -8.62 -2.85
C GLY A 270 12.10 -9.20 -3.93
N HIS A 271 12.69 -9.95 -4.87
CA HIS A 271 11.96 -10.61 -5.97
C HIS A 271 10.92 -11.61 -5.46
N GLU A 272 11.32 -12.58 -4.65
CA GLU A 272 10.40 -13.61 -4.11
C GLU A 272 9.24 -12.99 -3.33
N THR A 273 9.54 -11.95 -2.54
CA THR A 273 8.51 -11.24 -1.78
C THR A 273 7.57 -10.47 -2.69
N ALA A 274 8.09 -9.80 -3.72
CA ALA A 274 7.29 -9.08 -4.70
C ALA A 274 6.36 -10.03 -5.48
N GLU A 275 6.86 -11.18 -5.91
CA GLU A 275 6.07 -12.25 -6.54
C GLU A 275 4.94 -12.74 -5.62
N ALA A 276 5.21 -12.93 -4.33
CA ALA A 276 4.19 -13.33 -3.37
C ALA A 276 3.06 -12.30 -3.20
N PHE A 277 3.37 -10.99 -3.18
CA PHE A 277 2.35 -9.94 -3.15
C PHE A 277 1.49 -9.90 -4.42
N ILE A 278 2.13 -10.04 -5.59
CA ILE A 278 1.42 -10.10 -6.88
C ILE A 278 0.51 -11.33 -6.93
N HIS A 279 1.01 -12.48 -6.50
CA HIS A 279 0.26 -13.72 -6.44
C HIS A 279 -0.94 -13.59 -5.49
N GLN A 280 -0.74 -13.07 -4.27
CA GLN A 280 -1.80 -12.86 -3.29
C GLN A 280 -2.92 -11.95 -3.82
N PHE A 281 -2.57 -10.84 -4.50
CA PHE A 281 -3.56 -9.97 -5.14
C PHE A 281 -4.32 -10.70 -6.25
N SER A 282 -3.58 -11.42 -7.11
CA SER A 282 -4.17 -12.16 -8.23
C SER A 282 -5.12 -13.26 -7.74
N ASP A 283 -4.73 -13.97 -6.69
CA ASP A 283 -5.54 -14.98 -6.00
C ASP A 283 -6.83 -14.41 -5.39
N LEU A 284 -6.76 -13.19 -4.84
CA LEU A 284 -7.89 -12.59 -4.14
C LEU A 284 -8.98 -12.10 -5.11
N TRP A 285 -8.59 -11.63 -6.30
CA TRP A 285 -9.50 -10.90 -7.20
C TRP A 285 -9.78 -11.58 -8.53
N PHE A 286 -8.99 -12.59 -8.91
CA PHE A 286 -9.11 -13.23 -10.21
C PHE A 286 -9.23 -14.75 -10.05
N PRO A 287 -10.16 -15.39 -10.78
CA PRO A 287 -10.22 -16.86 -10.83
C PRO A 287 -8.93 -17.41 -11.44
N ARG A 288 -8.58 -18.68 -11.20
CA ARG A 288 -7.26 -19.23 -11.54
C ARG A 288 -6.89 -19.04 -13.02
N CYS A 289 -7.85 -19.21 -13.92
CA CYS A 289 -7.62 -19.03 -15.35
C CYS A 289 -7.35 -17.58 -15.78
N LEU A 290 -7.66 -16.58 -14.94
CA LEU A 290 -7.47 -15.15 -15.20
C LEU A 290 -6.40 -14.52 -14.28
N GLN A 291 -5.67 -15.28 -13.49
CA GLN A 291 -4.64 -14.72 -12.60
C GLN A 291 -3.50 -14.03 -13.38
N PHE A 292 -3.25 -14.44 -14.63
CA PHE A 292 -2.33 -13.71 -15.51
C PHE A 292 -2.78 -12.24 -15.73
N LEU A 293 -4.08 -11.97 -15.73
CA LEU A 293 -4.63 -10.62 -15.82
C LEU A 293 -4.41 -9.87 -14.50
N GLY A 294 -4.60 -10.52 -13.36
CA GLY A 294 -4.26 -9.95 -12.04
C GLY A 294 -2.80 -9.53 -11.95
N ARG A 295 -1.88 -10.38 -12.41
CA ARG A 295 -0.46 -10.04 -12.56
C ARG A 295 -0.27 -8.82 -13.46
N ALA A 296 -0.87 -8.82 -14.65
CA ALA A 296 -0.75 -7.71 -15.59
C ALA A 296 -1.27 -6.39 -15.00
N VAL A 297 -2.33 -6.42 -14.18
CA VAL A 297 -2.87 -5.26 -13.46
C VAL A 297 -1.82 -4.70 -12.49
N VAL A 298 -1.24 -5.53 -11.63
CA VAL A 298 -0.23 -5.08 -10.66
C VAL A 298 1.02 -4.54 -11.38
N LEU A 299 1.52 -5.24 -12.40
CA LEU A 299 2.68 -4.79 -13.17
C LEU A 299 2.43 -3.46 -13.91
N THR A 300 1.22 -3.24 -14.42
CA THR A 300 0.85 -1.97 -15.07
C THR A 300 0.79 -0.82 -14.07
N CYS A 301 0.42 -1.10 -12.81
CA CYS A 301 0.32 -0.12 -11.73
C CYS A 301 1.66 0.15 -11.02
N LEU A 302 2.73 -0.57 -11.39
CA LEU A 302 4.07 -0.37 -10.84
C LEU A 302 4.94 0.50 -11.77
N PRO A 303 5.71 1.45 -11.23
CA PRO A 303 6.71 2.18 -12.01
C PRO A 303 7.73 1.22 -12.64
N LYS A 304 8.12 1.45 -13.90
CA LYS A 304 9.05 0.57 -14.64
C LYS A 304 10.35 0.31 -13.88
N LYS A 305 10.95 1.34 -13.27
CA LYS A 305 12.18 1.20 -12.48
C LYS A 305 12.02 0.25 -11.30
N ILE A 306 10.87 0.24 -10.64
CA ILE A 306 10.57 -0.70 -9.53
C ILE A 306 10.46 -2.13 -10.06
N ARG A 307 9.80 -2.33 -11.20
CA ARG A 307 9.71 -3.66 -11.85
C ARG A 307 11.07 -4.21 -12.25
N VAL A 308 11.94 -3.35 -12.78
CA VAL A 308 13.33 -3.71 -13.12
C VAL A 308 14.12 -4.08 -11.85
N LYS A 309 14.08 -3.25 -10.81
CA LYS A 309 14.73 -3.54 -9.52
C LYS A 309 14.27 -4.86 -8.90
N GLN A 310 13.02 -5.24 -9.10
CA GLN A 310 12.46 -6.49 -8.58
C GLN A 310 12.48 -7.65 -9.58
N GLN A 311 13.03 -7.48 -10.79
CA GLN A 311 13.12 -8.52 -11.81
C GLN A 311 11.74 -9.15 -12.16
N LEU A 312 10.69 -8.33 -12.17
CA LEU A 312 9.30 -8.81 -12.36
C LEU A 312 8.87 -8.99 -13.82
N GLY A 313 9.71 -8.55 -14.75
CA GLY A 313 9.39 -8.44 -16.17
C GLY A 313 8.49 -7.25 -16.51
N ASP A 314 8.17 -7.13 -17.79
CA ASP A 314 7.22 -6.16 -18.33
C ASP A 314 5.83 -6.79 -18.50
N PRO A 315 4.74 -6.03 -18.26
CA PRO A 315 3.41 -6.48 -18.65
C PRO A 315 3.36 -6.64 -20.18
N ASN A 316 2.47 -7.51 -20.67
CA ASN A 316 2.20 -7.59 -22.11
C ASN A 316 1.73 -6.21 -22.61
N PRO A 317 2.31 -5.63 -23.68
CA PRO A 317 2.01 -4.26 -24.10
C PRO A 317 0.53 -4.00 -24.43
N ILE A 318 -0.16 -5.00 -24.98
CA ILE A 318 -1.59 -4.88 -25.30
C ILE A 318 -2.41 -4.87 -24.01
N LEU A 319 -2.10 -5.77 -23.07
CA LEU A 319 -2.76 -5.77 -21.75
C LEU A 319 -2.45 -4.49 -20.98
N GLU A 320 -1.21 -4.02 -20.97
CA GLU A 320 -0.82 -2.76 -20.33
C GLU A 320 -1.65 -1.60 -20.88
N PHE A 321 -1.74 -1.48 -22.21
CA PHE A 321 -2.57 -0.48 -22.87
C PHE A 321 -4.03 -0.57 -22.42
N CYS A 322 -4.65 -1.76 -22.51
CA CYS A 322 -6.04 -1.96 -22.12
C CYS A 322 -6.29 -1.63 -20.64
N ILE A 323 -5.39 -2.04 -19.75
CA ILE A 323 -5.47 -1.79 -18.31
C ILE A 323 -5.34 -0.30 -18.02
N ARG A 324 -4.33 0.39 -18.59
CA ARG A 324 -4.16 1.85 -18.45
C ARG A 324 -5.42 2.60 -18.89
N HIS A 325 -5.98 2.22 -20.03
CA HIS A 325 -7.21 2.82 -20.54
C HIS A 325 -8.42 2.52 -19.65
N ALA A 326 -8.57 1.29 -19.16
CA ALA A 326 -9.64 0.91 -18.24
C ALA A 326 -9.58 1.71 -16.92
N PHE A 327 -8.40 1.82 -16.30
CA PHE A 327 -8.23 2.64 -15.09
C PHE A 327 -8.48 4.12 -15.36
N ARG A 328 -7.96 4.67 -16.46
CA ARG A 328 -8.21 6.07 -16.83
C ARG A 328 -9.71 6.34 -16.99
N LEU A 329 -10.42 5.49 -17.71
CA LEU A 329 -11.86 5.63 -17.91
C LEU A 329 -12.62 5.44 -16.60
N GLY A 330 -12.29 4.39 -15.82
CA GLY A 330 -12.94 4.08 -14.55
C GLY A 330 -12.79 5.19 -13.51
N MET A 331 -11.58 5.74 -13.34
CA MET A 331 -11.34 6.86 -12.41
C MET A 331 -12.06 8.13 -12.87
N ASN A 332 -11.98 8.50 -14.15
CA ASN A 332 -12.68 9.68 -14.66
C ASN A 332 -14.21 9.54 -14.58
N TYR A 333 -14.73 8.33 -14.80
CA TYR A 333 -16.14 8.04 -14.65
C TYR A 333 -16.56 8.12 -13.17
N GLY A 334 -15.80 7.49 -12.27
CA GLY A 334 -16.05 7.56 -10.82
C GLY A 334 -15.97 8.97 -10.24
N ASP A 335 -15.09 9.83 -10.77
CA ASP A 335 -15.02 11.25 -10.42
C ASP A 335 -16.25 12.03 -10.89
N SER A 336 -16.94 11.57 -11.95
CA SER A 336 -18.15 12.21 -12.48
C SER A 336 -19.44 11.73 -11.82
N LEU A 337 -19.40 10.60 -11.11
CA LEU A 337 -20.54 10.09 -10.36
C LEU A 337 -20.74 10.87 -9.06
N PRO A 338 -21.99 10.98 -8.57
CA PRO A 338 -22.26 11.48 -7.22
C PRO A 338 -21.43 10.75 -6.16
N ASP A 339 -21.05 11.48 -5.12
CA ASP A 339 -20.36 10.88 -3.97
C ASP A 339 -21.28 9.86 -3.28
N PRO A 340 -20.74 8.75 -2.77
CA PRO A 340 -21.51 7.82 -1.96
C PRO A 340 -22.16 8.53 -0.77
N VAL A 341 -23.42 8.20 -0.50
CA VAL A 341 -24.18 8.75 0.63
C VAL A 341 -23.71 8.12 1.93
N MET A 342 -23.40 6.83 1.88
CA MET A 342 -22.96 6.00 2.99
C MET A 342 -21.46 5.72 2.90
N ALA A 343 -20.86 5.49 4.05
CA ALA A 343 -19.47 5.09 4.19
C ALA A 343 -19.34 3.57 4.05
N GLU A 344 -19.58 3.03 2.85
CA GLU A 344 -19.61 1.56 2.61
C GLU A 344 -18.33 0.84 3.07
N PHE A 345 -17.19 1.54 3.05
CA PHE A 345 -15.93 0.96 3.47
C PHE A 345 -15.76 0.90 5.01
N GLU A 346 -16.59 1.63 5.76
CA GLU A 346 -16.67 1.54 7.23
C GLU A 346 -17.35 0.24 7.65
N ASP A 347 -18.36 -0.22 6.91
CA ASP A 347 -19.00 -1.53 7.12
C ASP A 347 -17.97 -2.66 6.97
N PHE A 348 -17.16 -2.61 5.89
CA PHE A 348 -16.07 -3.56 5.69
C PHE A 348 -15.04 -3.54 6.84
N TYR A 349 -14.71 -2.37 7.39
CA TYR A 349 -13.84 -2.27 8.57
C TYR A 349 -14.44 -3.02 9.77
N HIS A 350 -15.72 -2.81 10.07
CA HIS A 350 -16.38 -3.47 11.19
C HIS A 350 -16.55 -4.98 10.98
N GLU A 351 -16.73 -5.44 9.74
CA GLU A 351 -16.69 -6.86 9.40
C GLU A 351 -15.31 -7.47 9.70
N LEU A 352 -14.23 -6.77 9.32
CA LEU A 352 -12.86 -7.24 9.60
C LEU A 352 -12.56 -7.31 11.10
N GLU A 353 -13.09 -6.40 11.91
CA GLU A 353 -12.92 -6.44 13.38
C GLU A 353 -13.49 -7.72 14.00
N GLN A 354 -14.52 -8.30 13.38
CA GLN A 354 -15.22 -9.48 13.89
C GLN A 354 -14.66 -10.79 13.32
N GLN A 355 -13.80 -10.71 12.30
CA GLN A 355 -13.33 -11.88 11.57
C GLN A 355 -12.18 -12.61 12.29
N ASP A 356 -12.24 -13.95 12.32
CA ASP A 356 -11.11 -14.78 12.74
C ASP A 356 -10.01 -14.77 11.67
N MET A 357 -9.02 -13.90 11.86
CA MET A 357 -7.87 -13.74 10.96
C MET A 357 -7.10 -15.04 10.72
N SER A 358 -7.16 -16.02 11.64
CA SER A 358 -6.45 -17.28 11.49
C SER A 358 -7.06 -18.22 10.43
N GLN A 359 -8.34 -18.00 10.07
CA GLN A 359 -9.09 -18.83 9.10
C GLN A 359 -9.17 -18.20 7.70
N ILE A 360 -8.77 -16.94 7.55
CA ILE A 360 -8.94 -16.16 6.32
C ILE A 360 -8.35 -16.83 5.07
N ASP A 361 -7.14 -17.40 5.16
CA ASP A 361 -6.53 -18.05 3.99
C ASP A 361 -7.32 -19.29 3.56
N ALA A 362 -7.85 -20.07 4.52
CA ALA A 362 -8.67 -21.24 4.24
C ALA A 362 -10.02 -20.86 3.62
N ILE A 363 -10.65 -19.79 4.14
CA ILE A 363 -11.90 -19.25 3.61
C ILE A 363 -11.71 -18.76 2.16
N ASN A 364 -10.65 -18.00 1.89
CA ASN A 364 -10.36 -17.51 0.54
C ASN A 364 -10.04 -18.65 -0.42
N ALA A 365 -9.28 -19.65 0.01
CA ALA A 365 -9.01 -20.84 -0.81
C ALA A 365 -10.30 -21.59 -1.18
N ALA A 366 -11.20 -21.80 -0.21
CA ALA A 366 -12.48 -22.46 -0.46
C ALA A 366 -13.40 -21.65 -1.39
N SER A 367 -13.47 -20.33 -1.21
CA SER A 367 -14.26 -19.43 -2.06
C SER A 367 -13.77 -19.46 -3.51
N ARG A 368 -12.45 -19.41 -3.72
CA ARG A 368 -11.83 -19.55 -5.04
C ARG A 368 -12.13 -20.90 -5.69
N ASP A 369 -12.04 -22.00 -4.93
CA ASP A 369 -12.30 -23.34 -5.46
C ASP A 369 -13.75 -23.50 -5.91
N ALA A 370 -14.70 -22.89 -5.18
CA ALA A 370 -16.09 -22.82 -5.59
C ALA A 370 -16.29 -21.98 -6.87
N GLN A 371 -15.62 -20.82 -6.96
CA GLN A 371 -15.68 -19.96 -8.14
C GLN A 371 -15.11 -20.64 -9.39
N ASP A 372 -13.98 -21.33 -9.27
CA ASP A 372 -13.38 -22.10 -10.36
C ASP A 372 -14.29 -23.22 -10.85
N LEU A 373 -14.95 -23.93 -9.93
CA LEU A 373 -15.92 -24.97 -10.27
C LEU A 373 -17.11 -24.37 -11.02
N PHE A 374 -17.61 -23.22 -10.58
CA PHE A 374 -18.68 -22.49 -11.25
C PHE A 374 -18.28 -22.08 -12.67
N ILE A 375 -17.10 -21.46 -12.85
CA ILE A 375 -16.61 -21.04 -14.17
C ILE A 375 -16.45 -22.24 -15.10
N LYS A 376 -15.83 -23.34 -14.64
CA LYS A 376 -15.67 -24.56 -15.44
C LYS A 376 -17.01 -25.11 -15.89
N ARG A 377 -18.02 -25.13 -15.02
CA ARG A 377 -19.38 -25.55 -15.36
C ARG A 377 -19.99 -24.62 -16.40
N THR A 378 -19.95 -23.31 -16.18
CA THR A 378 -20.54 -22.32 -17.10
C THR A 378 -19.88 -22.35 -18.48
N VAL A 379 -18.55 -22.45 -18.56
CA VAL A 379 -17.83 -22.59 -19.83
C VAL A 379 -18.19 -23.91 -20.52
N LEU A 380 -18.23 -25.03 -19.79
CA LEU A 380 -18.63 -26.32 -20.34
C LEU A 380 -20.07 -26.29 -20.89
N PHE A 381 -21.00 -25.67 -20.16
CA PHE A 381 -22.38 -25.46 -20.62
C PHE A 381 -22.44 -24.55 -21.85
N GLY A 382 -21.67 -23.45 -21.87
CA GLY A 382 -21.58 -22.56 -23.03
C GLY A 382 -21.04 -23.26 -24.27
N VAL A 383 -19.98 -24.06 -24.13
CA VAL A 383 -19.42 -24.87 -25.22
C VAL A 383 -20.42 -25.92 -25.69
N PHE A 384 -21.07 -26.64 -24.76
CA PHE A 384 -22.09 -27.64 -25.12
C PHE A 384 -23.26 -26.98 -25.86
N PHE A 385 -23.75 -25.84 -25.40
CA PHE A 385 -24.81 -25.08 -26.07
C PHE A 385 -24.40 -24.67 -27.48
N VAL A 386 -23.21 -24.11 -27.68
CA VAL A 386 -22.71 -23.74 -29.01
C VAL A 386 -22.59 -24.97 -29.92
N VAL A 387 -22.04 -26.09 -29.42
CA VAL A 387 -21.95 -27.34 -30.20
C VAL A 387 -23.33 -27.88 -30.57
N SER A 388 -24.28 -27.90 -29.63
CA SER A 388 -25.66 -28.33 -29.91
C SER A 388 -26.36 -27.45 -30.93
N VAL A 389 -26.17 -26.13 -30.88
CA VAL A 389 -26.71 -25.20 -31.89
C VAL A 389 -26.07 -25.47 -33.26
N VAL A 390 -24.75 -25.64 -33.34
CA VAL A 390 -24.05 -25.94 -34.61
C VAL A 390 -24.51 -27.28 -35.18
N LEU A 391 -24.68 -28.33 -34.36
CA LEU A 391 -25.19 -29.62 -34.81
C LEU A 391 -26.64 -29.52 -35.25
N ALA A 392 -27.51 -28.83 -34.51
CA ALA A 392 -28.91 -28.61 -34.89
C ALA A 392 -29.03 -27.87 -36.23
N LEU A 393 -28.20 -26.84 -36.46
CA LEU A 393 -28.15 -26.12 -37.73
C LEU A 393 -27.64 -26.99 -38.89
N ARG A 394 -26.64 -27.85 -38.66
CA ARG A 394 -26.13 -28.78 -39.69
C ARG A 394 -27.13 -29.87 -40.06
N TYR A 395 -27.80 -30.47 -39.07
CA TYR A 395 -28.80 -31.53 -39.31
C TYR A 395 -30.14 -30.97 -39.80
N GLY A 396 -30.50 -29.75 -39.41
CA GLY A 396 -31.70 -29.07 -39.91
C GLY A 396 -31.61 -28.61 -41.36
N ALA A 397 -30.40 -28.35 -41.88
CA ALA A 397 -30.17 -27.95 -43.27
C ALA A 397 -30.05 -29.13 -44.26
N SER A 398 -30.11 -30.38 -43.76
CA SER A 398 -30.05 -31.61 -44.58
C SER A 398 -31.41 -32.29 -44.77
N LYS A 399 -32.49 -31.61 -44.39
CA LYS A 399 -33.88 -31.93 -44.74
C LYS A 399 -34.42 -30.80 -45.59
#